data_AF-A0A7G8VCW9-F1
#
_entry.id   AF-A0A7G8VCW9-F1
#
_cell.length_a   1.000
_cell.length_b   1.000
_cell.length_c   1.000
_cell.angle_alpha   90.00
_cell.angle_beta   90.00
_cell.angle_gamma   90.00
#
_symmetry.space_group_name_H-M   'P 1'
#
loop_
_entity.id
_entity.type
_entity.pdbx_description
1 polymer ?
#
loop_
_entity_poly.entity_id
_entity_poly.type
_entity_poly.pdbx_seq_one_letter_code
_entity_poly.pdbx_strand_id
1 'polypeptide(L)'
;MSDNNSALPPLPEREQIALLEPFDGLGLKNIVVVATLQEAERAADTLLAARVAGFDTESKPTFAKNEVSGGPHVVQFSTRDTAWLFQLHRTECNPLVAELIASTELRKVGFGLSGDLTLIRNKLQIEPQAVFDIDTEFRHRGYRKSVGVKAAVALVFNRRFVKSRKATTSNWANKQLTEAQIRYAANDAYASIRVFDALFPGT
;
A
#
# COMPACT_ATOMS: atom_id res chain seq x y z
N MET A 1 27.04 -13.25 -15.64
CA MET A 1 27.14 -12.94 -14.20
C MET A 1 27.63 -11.51 -14.10
N SER A 2 26.72 -10.59 -13.81
CA SER A 2 27.06 -9.18 -13.56
C SER A 2 26.39 -8.83 -12.25
N ASP A 3 27.17 -8.92 -11.18
CA ASP A 3 26.84 -8.40 -9.86
C ASP A 3 26.67 -6.89 -9.97
N ASN A 4 25.46 -6.42 -10.25
CA ASN A 4 25.14 -5.01 -10.15
C ASN A 4 24.73 -4.70 -8.71
N ASN A 5 25.62 -4.98 -7.76
CA ASN A 5 25.47 -4.56 -6.36
C ASN A 5 25.92 -3.10 -6.24
N SER A 6 25.21 -2.21 -6.94
CA SER A 6 25.30 -0.78 -6.69
C SER A 6 24.68 -0.54 -5.32
N ALA A 7 25.52 -0.43 -4.29
CA ALA A 7 25.08 -0.06 -2.95
C ALA A 7 24.26 1.23 -3.05
N LEU A 8 22.99 1.16 -2.66
CA LEU A 8 22.10 2.31 -2.72
C LEU A 8 22.66 3.42 -1.79
N PRO A 9 22.53 4.71 -2.19
CA PRO A 9 23.12 5.83 -1.45
C PRO A 9 22.52 5.96 -0.03
N PRO A 10 23.16 6.70 0.89
CA PRO A 10 22.61 6.92 2.22
C PRO A 10 21.19 7.50 2.15
N LEU A 11 20.36 7.19 3.15
CA LEU A 11 18.99 7.71 3.20
C LEU A 11 19.01 9.25 3.28
N PRO A 12 18.24 9.95 2.43
CA PRO A 12 18.13 11.40 2.53
C PRO A 12 17.40 11.79 3.82
N GLU A 13 17.89 12.85 4.46
CA GLU A 13 17.25 13.45 5.64
C GLU A 13 15.95 14.16 5.26
N ARG A 14 15.08 14.39 6.25
CA ARG A 14 13.72 14.91 6.01
C ARG A 14 13.73 16.28 5.31
N GLU A 15 14.69 17.12 5.66
CA GLU A 15 14.91 18.45 5.08
C GLU A 15 15.34 18.35 3.62
N GLN A 16 16.18 17.36 3.28
CA GLN A 16 16.61 17.11 1.90
C GLN A 16 15.43 16.60 1.06
N ILE A 17 14.64 15.68 1.59
CA ILE A 17 13.42 15.20 0.92
C ILE A 17 12.45 16.36 0.68
N ALA A 18 12.31 17.29 1.61
CA ALA A 18 11.39 18.42 1.47
C ALA A 18 11.69 19.33 0.26
N LEU A 19 12.95 19.36 -0.19
CA LEU A 19 13.41 20.16 -1.34
C LEU A 19 13.19 19.49 -2.70
N LEU A 20 12.84 18.19 -2.73
CA LEU A 20 12.62 17.47 -3.96
C LEU A 20 11.29 17.85 -4.62
N GLU A 21 11.22 17.69 -5.93
CA GLU A 21 9.96 17.79 -6.67
C GLU A 21 8.97 16.70 -6.22
N PRO A 22 7.65 16.98 -6.23
CA PRO A 22 6.64 15.99 -5.87
C PRO A 22 6.72 14.72 -6.72
N PHE A 23 6.46 13.59 -6.08
CA PHE A 23 6.21 12.33 -6.77
C PHE A 23 4.79 12.33 -7.36
N ASP A 24 4.69 12.05 -8.65
CA ASP A 24 3.41 11.98 -9.35
C ASP A 24 2.62 10.76 -8.90
N GLY A 25 1.42 10.99 -8.39
CA GLY A 25 0.47 9.95 -8.03
C GLY A 25 -0.58 9.70 -9.12
N LEU A 26 -1.40 8.67 -8.92
CA LEU A 26 -2.59 8.44 -9.72
C LEU A 26 -3.59 9.60 -9.59
N GLY A 27 -4.12 10.04 -10.73
CA GLY A 27 -5.27 10.94 -10.77
C GLY A 27 -6.56 10.19 -10.40
N LEU A 28 -7.58 10.90 -9.90
CA LEU A 28 -8.84 10.28 -9.45
C LEU A 28 -9.53 9.40 -10.48
N LYS A 29 -9.42 9.74 -11.76
CA LYS A 29 -9.99 8.94 -12.85
C LYS A 29 -9.44 7.50 -12.91
N ASN A 30 -8.27 7.28 -12.30
CA ASN A 30 -7.58 6.00 -12.21
C ASN A 30 -7.74 5.35 -10.82
N ILE A 31 -8.65 5.86 -9.99
CA ILE A 31 -8.89 5.34 -8.64
C ILE A 31 -10.35 4.90 -8.56
N VAL A 32 -10.56 3.64 -8.20
CA VAL A 32 -11.88 3.04 -8.06
C VAL A 32 -12.17 2.79 -6.59
N VAL A 33 -13.18 3.46 -6.05
CA VAL A 33 -13.76 3.09 -4.75
C VAL A 33 -14.78 1.99 -5.01
N VAL A 34 -14.44 0.76 -4.65
CA VAL A 34 -15.27 -0.41 -4.94
C VAL A 34 -16.54 -0.35 -4.07
N ALA A 35 -17.69 -0.27 -4.73
CA ALA A 35 -18.99 -0.10 -4.08
C ALA A 35 -19.90 -1.32 -4.24
N THR A 36 -19.65 -2.17 -5.24
CA THR A 36 -20.47 -3.34 -5.57
C THR A 36 -19.63 -4.60 -5.76
N LEU A 37 -20.25 -5.77 -5.62
CA LEU A 37 -19.59 -7.06 -5.88
C LEU A 37 -19.08 -7.17 -7.32
N GLN A 38 -19.84 -6.68 -8.31
CA GLN A 38 -19.42 -6.71 -9.72
C GLN A 38 -18.20 -5.82 -10.01
N GLU A 39 -18.04 -4.72 -9.28
CA GLU A 39 -16.80 -3.92 -9.34
C GLU A 39 -15.65 -4.65 -8.66
N ALA A 40 -15.91 -5.35 -7.55
CA ALA A 40 -14.93 -6.15 -6.85
C ALA A 40 -14.40 -7.29 -7.74
N GLU A 41 -15.27 -8.02 -8.43
CA GLU A 41 -14.92 -9.09 -9.36
C GLU A 41 -14.02 -8.59 -10.49
N ARG A 42 -14.40 -7.47 -11.13
CA ARG A 42 -13.57 -6.83 -12.18
C ARG A 42 -12.21 -6.38 -11.66
N ALA A 43 -12.17 -5.87 -10.42
CA ALA A 43 -10.91 -5.50 -9.78
C ALA A 43 -10.04 -6.74 -9.53
N ALA A 44 -10.62 -7.83 -9.03
CA ALA A 44 -9.92 -9.09 -8.79
C ALA A 44 -9.32 -9.67 -10.06
N ASP A 45 -10.09 -9.74 -11.16
CA ASP A 45 -9.60 -10.21 -12.46
C ASP A 45 -8.38 -9.39 -12.93
N THR A 46 -8.47 -8.06 -12.81
CA THR A 46 -7.39 -7.16 -13.20
C THR A 46 -6.14 -7.36 -12.33
N LEU A 47 -6.32 -7.50 -11.01
CA LEU A 47 -5.23 -7.69 -10.05
C LEU A 47 -4.55 -9.05 -10.27
N LEU A 48 -5.31 -10.13 -10.41
CA LEU A 48 -4.78 -11.47 -10.66
C LEU A 48 -4.04 -11.54 -11.99
N ALA A 49 -4.56 -10.89 -13.04
CA ALA A 49 -3.86 -10.78 -14.32
C ALA A 49 -2.53 -10.00 -14.20
N ALA A 50 -2.47 -8.98 -13.34
CA ALA A 50 -1.26 -8.20 -13.08
C ALA A 50 -0.20 -8.97 -12.26
N ARG A 51 -0.59 -10.00 -11.51
CA ARG A 51 0.24 -10.88 -10.64
C ARG A 51 0.98 -10.19 -9.49
N VAL A 52 1.28 -8.91 -9.59
CA VAL A 52 1.90 -8.11 -8.54
C VAL A 52 1.08 -6.83 -8.38
N ALA A 53 0.71 -6.51 -7.15
CA ALA A 53 0.02 -5.28 -6.82
C ALA A 53 0.62 -4.64 -5.58
N GLY A 54 0.70 -3.32 -5.62
CA GLY A 54 0.96 -2.50 -4.46
C GLY A 54 -0.17 -2.67 -3.45
N PHE A 55 0.16 -2.72 -2.17
CA PHE A 55 -0.77 -3.09 -1.11
C PHE A 55 -0.53 -2.24 0.13
N ASP A 56 -1.62 -1.74 0.71
CA ASP A 56 -1.62 -1.07 2.00
C ASP A 56 -2.99 -1.24 2.68
N THR A 57 -3.08 -0.88 3.96
CA THR A 57 -4.37 -0.78 4.65
C THR A 57 -4.49 0.48 5.47
N GLU A 58 -5.73 0.90 5.74
CA GLU A 58 -5.99 2.05 6.61
C GLU A 58 -7.02 1.72 7.68
N SER A 59 -6.74 2.22 8.89
CA SER A 59 -7.54 1.95 10.08
C SER A 59 -7.93 3.23 10.79
N LYS A 60 -9.17 3.30 11.30
CA LYS A 60 -9.55 4.36 12.23
C LYS A 60 -8.59 4.37 13.43
N PRO A 61 -8.02 5.52 13.80
CA PRO A 61 -7.16 5.64 14.98
C PRO A 61 -7.90 5.25 16.26
N THR A 62 -7.19 4.56 17.17
CA THR A 62 -7.62 4.34 18.55
C THR A 62 -6.88 5.33 19.46
N PHE A 63 -7.59 5.94 20.40
CA PHE A 63 -7.03 6.99 21.27
C PHE A 63 -7.04 6.60 22.74
N ALA A 64 -7.85 5.61 23.13
CA ALA A 64 -7.88 5.14 24.50
C ALA A 64 -6.78 4.10 24.76
N LYS A 65 -6.11 4.23 25.92
CA LYS A 65 -5.13 3.27 26.41
C LYS A 65 -5.85 1.92 26.59
N ASN A 66 -5.50 0.91 25.79
CA ASN A 66 -6.10 -0.43 25.69
C ASN A 66 -7.27 -0.61 24.71
N GLU A 67 -7.61 0.40 23.91
CA GLU A 67 -8.58 0.20 22.81
C GLU A 67 -7.94 -0.61 21.68
N VAL A 68 -8.51 -1.79 21.41
CA VAL A 68 -8.09 -2.66 20.30
C VAL A 68 -8.64 -2.08 19.00
N SER A 69 -7.77 -1.93 17.99
CA SER A 69 -8.19 -1.48 16.66
C SER A 69 -9.13 -2.51 16.02
N GLY A 70 -10.32 -2.07 15.59
CA GLY A 70 -11.26 -2.87 14.79
C GLY A 70 -10.92 -2.92 13.29
N GLY A 71 -9.71 -2.52 12.91
CA GLY A 71 -9.23 -2.46 11.54
C GLY A 71 -8.89 -3.83 10.91
N PRO A 72 -8.45 -3.83 9.64
CA PRO A 72 -8.41 -2.66 8.76
C PRO A 72 -9.82 -2.20 8.37
N HIS A 73 -9.98 -0.93 8.01
CA HIS A 73 -11.25 -0.39 7.55
C HIS A 73 -11.28 -0.23 6.03
N VAL A 74 -10.13 0.08 5.44
CA VAL A 74 -9.92 0.13 4.00
C VAL A 74 -8.73 -0.77 3.66
N VAL A 75 -8.87 -1.56 2.61
CA VAL A 75 -7.79 -2.30 1.96
C VAL A 75 -7.53 -1.65 0.61
N GLN A 76 -6.27 -1.42 0.27
CA GLN A 76 -5.88 -0.82 -1.00
C GLN A 76 -5.06 -1.78 -1.83
N PHE A 77 -5.36 -1.82 -3.13
CA PHE A 77 -4.52 -2.45 -4.14
C PHE A 77 -4.21 -1.45 -5.23
N SER A 78 -3.02 -1.53 -5.81
CA SER A 78 -2.66 -0.74 -6.99
C SER A 78 -1.86 -1.55 -8.00
N THR A 79 -2.25 -1.46 -9.26
CA THR A 79 -1.36 -1.72 -10.38
C THR A 79 -0.58 -0.44 -10.73
N ARG A 80 0.14 -0.45 -11.86
CA ARG A 80 0.88 0.70 -12.39
C ARG A 80 -0.04 1.83 -12.88
N ASP A 81 -1.28 1.50 -13.19
CA ASP A 81 -2.18 2.44 -13.89
C ASP A 81 -3.48 2.68 -13.15
N THR A 82 -3.87 1.80 -12.22
CA THR A 82 -5.15 1.89 -11.51
C THR A 82 -5.02 1.40 -10.07
N ALA A 83 -5.74 2.04 -9.16
CA ALA A 83 -5.86 1.64 -7.76
C ALA A 83 -7.31 1.40 -7.36
N TRP A 84 -7.51 0.43 -6.46
CA TRP A 84 -8.82 0.04 -5.93
C TRP A 84 -8.83 0.16 -4.42
N LEU A 85 -9.90 0.77 -3.89
CA LEU A 85 -10.13 0.94 -2.47
C LEU A 85 -11.34 0.10 -2.06
N PHE A 86 -11.11 -0.89 -1.21
CA PHE A 86 -12.14 -1.76 -0.66
C PHE A 86 -12.45 -1.32 0.77
N GLN A 87 -13.65 -0.80 1.01
CA GLN A 87 -14.09 -0.46 2.36
C GLN A 87 -14.77 -1.69 3.01
N LEU A 88 -14.14 -2.29 4.03
CA LEU A 88 -14.56 -3.58 4.60
C LEU A 88 -15.88 -3.56 5.38
N HIS A 89 -16.53 -2.41 5.50
CA HIS A 89 -17.91 -2.33 5.98
C HIS A 89 -18.92 -2.84 4.92
N ARG A 90 -18.50 -2.96 3.66
CA ARG A 90 -19.25 -3.58 2.56
C ARG A 90 -18.99 -5.08 2.56
N THR A 91 -19.72 -5.78 3.42
CA THR A 91 -19.46 -7.20 3.72
C THR A 91 -19.63 -8.10 2.51
N GLU A 92 -20.40 -7.70 1.52
CA GLU A 92 -20.59 -8.40 0.25
C GLU A 92 -19.28 -8.55 -0.56
N CYS A 93 -18.32 -7.64 -0.40
CA CYS A 93 -17.03 -7.70 -1.08
C CYS A 93 -15.95 -8.44 -0.28
N ASN A 94 -16.18 -8.65 1.03
CA ASN A 94 -15.15 -9.18 1.93
C ASN A 94 -14.61 -10.57 1.55
N PRO A 95 -15.44 -11.54 1.09
CA PRO A 95 -14.93 -12.83 0.64
C PRO A 95 -13.88 -12.69 -0.49
N LEU A 96 -14.17 -11.85 -1.48
CA LEU A 96 -13.26 -11.64 -2.62
C LEU A 96 -11.97 -10.92 -2.20
N VAL A 97 -12.07 -9.92 -1.31
CA VAL A 97 -10.88 -9.26 -0.74
C VAL A 97 -10.02 -10.27 0.03
N ALA A 98 -10.67 -11.15 0.79
CA ALA A 98 -9.98 -12.20 1.53
C ALA A 98 -9.28 -13.19 0.57
N GLU A 99 -9.94 -13.61 -0.50
CA GLU A 99 -9.35 -14.46 -1.55
C GLU A 99 -8.12 -13.80 -2.19
N LEU A 100 -8.17 -12.52 -2.56
CA LEU A 100 -7.03 -11.80 -3.13
C LEU A 100 -5.84 -11.74 -2.17
N ILE A 101 -6.09 -11.48 -0.89
CA ILE A 101 -5.03 -11.41 0.13
C ILE A 101 -4.46 -12.80 0.45
N ALA A 102 -5.29 -13.85 0.47
CA ALA A 102 -4.88 -15.23 0.70
C ALA A 102 -4.30 -15.92 -0.55
N SER A 103 -4.44 -15.32 -1.74
CA SER A 103 -3.94 -15.91 -2.98
C SER A 103 -2.41 -15.85 -3.08
N THR A 104 -1.81 -16.95 -3.54
CA THR A 104 -0.40 -17.01 -3.95
C THR A 104 -0.15 -16.45 -5.34
N GLU A 105 -1.20 -16.36 -6.18
CA GLU A 105 -1.13 -15.89 -7.57
C GLU A 105 -0.97 -14.37 -7.66
N LEU A 106 -1.40 -13.65 -6.62
CA LEU A 106 -1.21 -12.21 -6.48
C LEU A 106 -0.17 -11.93 -5.39
N ARG A 107 0.99 -11.40 -5.78
CA ARG A 107 1.97 -10.86 -4.85
C ARG A 107 1.54 -9.46 -4.39
N LYS A 108 1.49 -9.27 -3.06
CA LYS A 108 1.17 -7.99 -2.42
C LYS A 108 2.46 -7.32 -1.99
N VAL A 109 2.80 -6.18 -2.57
CA VAL A 109 4.04 -5.43 -2.24
C VAL A 109 3.69 -4.17 -1.47
N GLY A 110 4.30 -3.95 -0.30
CA GLY A 110 4.00 -2.79 0.56
C GLY A 110 5.11 -2.48 1.54
N PHE A 111 4.87 -1.54 2.45
CA PHE A 111 5.86 -1.11 3.45
C PHE A 111 5.37 -1.35 4.87
N GLY A 112 6.15 -2.08 5.68
CA GLY A 112 5.89 -2.21 7.10
C GLY A 112 4.57 -2.93 7.43
N LEU A 113 4.25 -3.97 6.67
CA LEU A 113 2.92 -4.60 6.65
C LEU A 113 2.61 -5.47 7.88
N SER A 114 3.54 -5.69 8.80
CA SER A 114 3.38 -6.66 9.89
C SER A 114 2.15 -6.38 10.78
N GLY A 115 1.88 -5.11 11.06
CA GLY A 115 0.69 -4.66 11.79
C GLY A 115 -0.59 -4.90 10.99
N ASP A 116 -0.58 -4.52 9.71
CA ASP A 116 -1.70 -4.69 8.77
C ASP A 116 -2.10 -6.16 8.65
N LEU A 117 -1.13 -7.05 8.46
CA LEU A 117 -1.38 -8.50 8.33
C LEU A 117 -2.01 -9.08 9.60
N THR A 118 -1.65 -8.58 10.78
CA THR A 118 -2.28 -9.01 12.04
C THR A 118 -3.75 -8.60 12.08
N LEU A 119 -4.06 -7.36 11.70
CA LEU A 119 -5.44 -6.87 11.64
C LEU A 119 -6.25 -7.63 10.57
N ILE A 120 -5.67 -7.92 9.42
CA ILE A 120 -6.29 -8.71 8.34
C ILE A 120 -6.66 -10.10 8.82
N ARG A 121 -5.72 -10.84 9.45
CA ARG A 121 -5.98 -12.18 10.00
C ARG A 121 -7.17 -12.16 10.94
N ASN A 122 -7.19 -11.21 11.86
CA ASN A 122 -8.26 -11.09 12.85
C ASN A 122 -9.61 -10.71 12.22
N LYS A 123 -9.61 -9.87 11.18
CA LYS A 123 -10.85 -9.35 10.60
C LYS A 123 -11.46 -10.25 9.55
N LEU A 124 -10.63 -10.80 8.67
CA LEU A 124 -11.06 -11.61 7.52
C LEU A 124 -10.90 -13.12 7.77
N GLN A 125 -10.29 -13.53 8.88
CA GLN A 125 -10.11 -14.94 9.27
C GLN A 125 -9.38 -15.76 8.19
N ILE A 126 -8.36 -15.15 7.57
CA ILE A 126 -7.50 -15.75 6.55
C ILE A 126 -6.04 -15.65 6.94
N GLU A 127 -5.19 -16.44 6.28
CA GLU A 127 -3.74 -16.25 6.31
C GLU A 127 -3.28 -15.54 5.02
N PRO A 128 -2.75 -14.29 5.10
CA PRO A 128 -2.21 -13.60 3.95
C PRO A 128 -1.04 -14.37 3.30
N GLN A 129 -1.08 -14.53 1.99
CA GLN A 129 -0.04 -15.24 1.22
C GLN A 129 0.70 -14.29 0.29
N ALA A 130 1.88 -14.68 -0.19
CA ALA A 130 2.65 -13.93 -1.19
C ALA A 130 2.82 -12.43 -0.87
N VAL A 131 3.04 -12.09 0.41
CA VAL A 131 3.29 -10.71 0.85
C VAL A 131 4.78 -10.41 0.79
N PHE A 132 5.12 -9.26 0.22
CA PHE A 132 6.47 -8.75 0.11
C PHE A 132 6.57 -7.39 0.81
N ASP A 133 7.28 -7.36 1.93
CA ASP A 133 7.56 -6.11 2.65
C ASP A 133 8.84 -5.47 2.12
N ILE A 134 8.70 -4.35 1.41
CA ILE A 134 9.79 -3.59 0.79
C ILE A 134 10.76 -3.05 1.85
N ASP A 135 10.32 -2.78 3.09
CA ASP A 135 11.23 -2.37 4.16
C ASP A 135 12.23 -3.49 4.49
N THR A 136 11.80 -4.76 4.41
CA THR A 136 12.69 -5.91 4.61
C THR A 136 13.75 -5.99 3.52
N GLU A 137 13.38 -5.70 2.27
CA GLU A 137 14.34 -5.65 1.16
C GLU A 137 15.39 -4.55 1.35
N PHE A 138 15.00 -3.35 1.82
CA PHE A 138 15.97 -2.31 2.14
C PHE A 138 16.93 -2.75 3.26
N ARG A 139 16.46 -3.47 4.29
CA ARG A 139 17.35 -4.03 5.31
C ARG A 139 18.34 -5.03 4.72
N HIS A 140 17.90 -5.90 3.80
CA HIS A 140 18.78 -6.83 3.09
C HIS A 140 19.85 -6.11 2.26
N ARG A 141 19.53 -4.93 1.72
CA ARG A 141 20.48 -4.06 1.00
C ARG A 141 21.40 -3.24 1.92
N GLY A 142 21.34 -3.45 3.25
CA GLY A 142 22.27 -2.87 4.23
C GLY A 142 21.75 -1.64 4.98
N TYR A 143 20.49 -1.24 4.80
CA TYR A 143 19.91 -0.14 5.57
C TYR A 143 19.62 -0.56 7.02
N ARG A 144 20.26 0.12 7.97
CA ARG A 144 20.09 -0.15 9.41
C ARG A 144 18.77 0.36 9.99
N LYS A 145 18.24 1.45 9.42
CA LYS A 145 16.96 2.03 9.81
C LYS A 145 15.86 1.52 8.87
N SER A 146 14.64 1.41 9.39
CA SER A 146 13.46 1.14 8.56
C SER A 146 13.31 2.23 7.49
N VAL A 147 13.06 1.79 6.25
CA VAL A 147 12.87 2.63 5.08
C VAL A 147 11.40 2.60 4.70
N GLY A 148 10.64 3.58 5.20
CA GLY A 148 9.26 3.76 4.78
C GLY A 148 9.13 4.34 3.37
N VAL A 149 7.93 4.24 2.80
CA VAL A 149 7.61 4.66 1.42
C VAL A 149 8.12 6.05 1.03
N LYS A 150 8.08 7.04 1.93
CA LYS A 150 8.60 8.40 1.65
C LYS A 150 10.10 8.43 1.38
N ALA A 151 10.86 7.72 2.22
CA ALA A 151 12.31 7.65 2.09
C ALA A 151 12.68 6.82 0.86
N ALA A 152 11.95 5.72 0.62
CA ALA A 152 12.14 4.89 -0.56
C ALA A 152 11.88 5.68 -1.87
N VAL A 153 10.79 6.45 -1.94
CA VAL A 153 10.48 7.28 -3.12
C VAL A 153 11.56 8.34 -3.35
N ALA A 154 12.05 8.98 -2.28
CA ALA A 154 13.14 9.94 -2.38
C ALA A 154 14.44 9.29 -2.88
N LEU A 155 14.78 8.13 -2.32
CA LEU A 155 15.99 7.40 -2.67
C LEU A 155 15.98 6.89 -4.11
N VAL A 156 14.85 6.32 -4.54
CA VAL A 156 14.74 5.59 -5.82
C VAL A 156 14.39 6.52 -6.98
N PHE A 157 13.58 7.55 -6.74
CA PHE A 157 13.09 8.44 -7.80
C PHE A 157 13.62 9.87 -7.72
N ASN A 158 14.35 10.22 -6.66
CA ASN A 158 14.75 11.61 -6.39
C ASN A 158 13.53 12.57 -6.39
N ARG A 159 12.42 12.10 -5.81
CA ARG A 159 11.15 12.84 -5.66
C ARG A 159 10.65 12.77 -4.23
N ARG A 160 9.82 13.72 -3.78
CA ARG A 160 9.17 13.65 -2.47
C ARG A 160 7.76 13.11 -2.56
N PHE A 161 7.46 12.10 -1.73
CA PHE A 161 6.10 11.61 -1.58
C PHE A 161 5.36 12.35 -0.46
N VAL A 162 4.40 13.19 -0.85
CA VAL A 162 3.65 14.05 0.06
C VAL A 162 2.45 13.32 0.62
N LYS A 163 2.49 12.99 1.92
CA LYS A 163 1.35 12.42 2.64
C LYS A 163 0.68 13.47 3.52
N SER A 164 -0.63 13.68 3.34
CA SER A 164 -1.42 14.56 4.21
C SER A 164 -1.50 14.00 5.62
N ARG A 165 -0.99 14.73 6.62
CA ARG A 165 -1.10 14.34 8.03
C ARG A 165 -2.55 14.24 8.52
N LYS A 166 -3.47 15.00 7.90
CA LYS A 166 -4.90 14.90 8.21
C LYS A 166 -5.49 13.56 7.75
N ALA A 167 -5.02 13.03 6.62
CA ALA A 167 -5.48 11.76 6.09
C ALA A 167 -4.96 10.57 6.92
N THR A 168 -3.68 10.59 7.32
CA THR A 168 -3.05 9.52 8.14
C THR A 168 -3.77 9.27 9.48
N THR A 169 -4.44 10.27 10.03
CA THR A 169 -5.16 10.17 11.31
C THR A 169 -6.67 10.39 11.13
N SER A 170 -7.18 10.17 9.92
CA SER A 170 -8.59 10.37 9.61
C SER A 170 -9.45 9.18 10.05
N ASN A 171 -10.76 9.39 10.16
CA ASN A 171 -11.68 8.29 10.44
C ASN A 171 -11.91 7.45 9.17
N TRP A 172 -11.15 6.38 9.01
CA TRP A 172 -11.28 5.43 7.90
C TRP A 172 -12.51 4.50 7.99
N ALA A 173 -13.23 4.53 9.12
CA ALA A 173 -14.50 3.82 9.28
C ALA A 173 -15.70 4.54 8.66
N ASN A 174 -15.50 5.77 8.12
CA ASN A 174 -16.57 6.52 7.49
C ASN A 174 -17.16 5.73 6.30
N LYS A 175 -18.50 5.79 6.14
CA LYS A 175 -19.20 5.11 5.04
C LYS A 175 -18.76 5.60 3.67
N GLN A 176 -18.46 6.89 3.55
CA GLN A 176 -17.92 7.51 2.35
C GLN A 176 -16.55 8.10 2.65
N LEU A 177 -15.58 7.81 1.80
CA LEU A 177 -14.27 8.43 1.86
C LEU A 177 -14.32 9.81 1.20
N THR A 178 -13.61 10.76 1.79
CA THR A 178 -13.38 12.06 1.15
C THR A 178 -12.40 11.91 -0.02
N GLU A 179 -12.41 12.85 -0.97
CA GLU A 179 -11.43 12.86 -2.06
C GLU A 179 -9.98 12.82 -1.56
N ALA A 180 -9.68 13.53 -0.46
CA ALA A 180 -8.36 13.52 0.15
C ALA A 180 -7.97 12.14 0.69
N GLN A 181 -8.91 11.41 1.30
CA GLN A 181 -8.70 10.02 1.74
C GLN A 181 -8.51 9.08 0.55
N ILE A 182 -9.33 9.23 -0.50
CA ILE A 182 -9.24 8.42 -1.73
C ILE A 182 -7.86 8.57 -2.37
N ARG A 183 -7.42 9.82 -2.60
CA ARG A 183 -6.09 10.10 -3.17
C ARG A 183 -4.98 9.57 -2.30
N TYR A 184 -5.07 9.78 -0.99
CA TYR A 184 -4.04 9.33 -0.05
C TYR A 184 -3.90 7.80 -0.10
N ALA A 185 -5.00 7.06 0.09
CA ALA A 185 -4.96 5.61 0.26
C ALA A 185 -4.54 4.92 -1.04
N ALA A 186 -5.06 5.39 -2.18
CA ALA A 186 -4.69 4.86 -3.48
C ALA A 186 -3.19 5.08 -3.77
N ASN A 187 -2.66 6.24 -3.41
CA ASN A 187 -1.28 6.58 -3.72
C ASN A 187 -0.25 5.90 -2.81
N ASP A 188 -0.65 5.44 -1.63
CA ASP A 188 0.23 4.62 -0.77
C ASP A 188 0.48 3.22 -1.38
N ALA A 189 -0.58 2.54 -1.82
CA ALA A 189 -0.46 1.30 -2.58
C ALA A 189 0.29 1.53 -3.91
N TYR A 190 -0.02 2.61 -4.63
CA TYR A 190 0.65 2.95 -5.88
C TYR A 190 2.15 3.19 -5.71
N ALA A 191 2.56 3.99 -4.73
CA ALA A 191 3.98 4.24 -4.47
C ALA A 191 4.71 2.94 -4.14
N SER A 192 4.05 1.99 -3.47
CA SER A 192 4.59 0.67 -3.16
C SER A 192 4.93 -0.14 -4.41
N ILE A 193 4.00 -0.27 -5.37
CA ILE A 193 4.29 -1.00 -6.62
C ILE A 193 5.35 -0.29 -7.46
N ARG A 194 5.32 1.05 -7.52
CA ARG A 194 6.33 1.82 -8.26
C ARG A 194 7.73 1.59 -7.70
N VAL A 195 7.90 1.67 -6.37
CA VAL A 195 9.20 1.38 -5.74
C VAL A 195 9.62 -0.06 -6.00
N PHE A 196 8.70 -1.03 -5.84
CA PHE A 196 9.00 -2.43 -6.12
C PHE A 196 9.54 -2.63 -7.55
N ASP A 197 8.86 -2.09 -8.56
CA ASP A 197 9.29 -2.17 -9.96
C ASP A 197 10.70 -1.60 -10.19
N ALA A 198 11.01 -0.49 -9.53
CA ALA A 198 12.31 0.16 -9.65
C ALA A 198 13.44 -0.62 -8.94
N LEU A 199 13.11 -1.36 -7.87
CA LEU A 199 14.06 -2.22 -7.16
C LEU A 199 14.27 -3.57 -7.88
N PHE A 200 13.28 -4.01 -8.67
CA PHE A 200 13.24 -5.30 -9.37
C PHE A 200 12.83 -5.13 -10.85
N PRO A 201 13.69 -4.52 -11.68
CA PRO A 201 13.38 -4.35 -13.10
C PRO A 201 13.24 -5.70 -13.82
N GLY A 202 12.14 -5.89 -14.56
CA GLY A 202 11.91 -7.07 -15.41
C GLY A 202 11.09 -8.21 -14.77
N THR A 203 10.51 -8.00 -13.58
CA THR A 203 9.54 -8.91 -12.95
C THR A 203 8.09 -8.51 -13.18
#